data_AF-A0A6F7VZ27-F1
#
_entry.id   AF-A0A6F7VZ27-F1
#
_cell.length_a   1.000
_cell.length_b   1.000
_cell.length_c   1.000
_cell.angle_alpha   90.00
_cell.angle_beta   90.00
_cell.angle_gamma   90.00
#
_symmetry.space_group_name_H-M   'P 1'
#
loop_
_entity.id
_entity.type
_entity.pdbx_description
1 polymer ?
#
loop_
_entity_poly.entity_id
_entity_poly.type
_entity_poly.pdbx_seq_one_letter_code
_entity_poly.pdbx_strand_id
1 'polypeptide(L)'
;DDDFDGGRRGRRGRYRDRRGRRGRDDFGNEPQVSEDDVLIPVAGILDILDNYAFIRTSGYLPGPNDVYVSLAQVRKNGLRKGDHVTGAVRQPREGERREKFNALVRLDSVNGMAPETGRGRPEFGKLTPLYPQDRLRLETEAGGLTTRIIDLVAPIGKGQRGLIVAPPKTGKTMIMQAIANAITRNSPECHLMVVLVDERPEEVTDMQRSVKGEVISSTFDRPAEDHTTVAELAIERAKRLVELGHDVVVLLDSITRLGRAYNLAAPASGRILSGGVDSTALYPPKKFFGAARNIEDGGSLTILATALVETGSRMDEVIFEEFKGTGNMELKLDRKLADKRIFPAVDVDPSSTRKEEILLAPEELNIVWKLRRVLHALDSQQAIELLLDKMKQTKSNAEFLMQIAKTTPTPGNNGD
;
A
#
# COMPACT_ATOMS: atom_id res chain seq x y z
N ASP A 1 -73.26 -49.77 23.03
CA ASP A 1 -72.25 -48.70 23.02
C ASP A 1 -70.93 -49.23 22.41
N ASP A 2 -70.83 -49.69 21.16
CA ASP A 2 -71.37 -49.23 19.85
C ASP A 2 -70.90 -47.80 19.51
N ASP A 3 -70.15 -47.50 18.44
CA ASP A 3 -69.57 -48.29 17.32
C ASP A 3 -68.03 -48.03 17.17
N PHE A 4 -67.17 -48.70 16.40
CA PHE A 4 -67.24 -49.56 15.17
C PHE A 4 -67.52 -48.79 13.84
N ASP A 5 -67.13 -49.24 12.64
CA ASP A 5 -66.08 -50.18 12.15
C ASP A 5 -65.57 -49.66 10.78
N GLY A 6 -64.43 -50.18 10.29
CA GLY A 6 -64.30 -50.51 8.87
C GLY A 6 -63.49 -49.56 7.96
N GLY A 7 -62.53 -50.10 7.19
CA GLY A 7 -62.01 -49.34 6.03
C GLY A 7 -60.62 -49.64 5.43
N ARG A 8 -60.05 -50.86 5.51
CA ARG A 8 -58.80 -51.17 4.78
C ARG A 8 -58.93 -51.00 3.26
N ARG A 9 -58.13 -50.13 2.63
CA ARG A 9 -57.68 -50.30 1.22
C ARG A 9 -56.24 -49.83 1.03
N GLY A 10 -55.32 -50.77 0.78
CA GLY A 10 -53.93 -50.46 0.49
C GLY A 10 -53.66 -50.15 -0.98
N ARG A 11 -52.63 -49.34 -1.26
CA ARG A 11 -51.92 -49.36 -2.54
C ARG A 11 -50.42 -49.50 -2.30
N ARG A 12 -49.86 -50.62 -2.77
CA ARG A 12 -48.43 -50.91 -2.79
C ARG A 12 -47.72 -50.03 -3.81
N GLY A 13 -46.52 -49.57 -3.46
CA GLY A 13 -45.39 -49.48 -4.38
C GLY A 13 -45.34 -48.28 -5.34
N ARG A 14 -44.38 -47.38 -5.06
CA ARG A 14 -43.18 -47.24 -5.89
C ARG A 14 -42.14 -46.38 -5.17
N TYR A 15 -41.28 -47.04 -4.39
CA TYR A 15 -39.88 -46.62 -4.36
C TYR A 15 -39.38 -46.72 -5.81
N ARG A 16 -38.98 -45.59 -6.41
CA ARG A 16 -38.21 -45.59 -7.65
C ARG A 16 -37.18 -44.47 -7.58
N ASP A 17 -35.95 -44.87 -7.78
CA ASP A 17 -34.73 -44.14 -7.52
C ASP A 17 -34.70 -42.73 -8.12
N ARG A 18 -34.43 -41.75 -7.27
CA ARG A 18 -33.83 -40.46 -7.64
C ARG A 18 -32.44 -40.28 -7.01
N ARG A 19 -31.67 -41.38 -6.93
CA ARG A 19 -30.20 -41.34 -6.83
C ARG A 19 -29.64 -41.45 -8.25
N GLY A 20 -29.32 -40.33 -8.88
CA GLY A 20 -28.83 -40.36 -10.27
C GLY A 20 -28.78 -39.04 -11.05
N ARG A 21 -28.67 -37.87 -10.39
CA ARG A 21 -28.25 -36.61 -11.06
C ARG A 21 -27.80 -35.50 -10.08
N ARG A 22 -26.83 -35.82 -9.21
CA ARG A 22 -25.91 -34.83 -8.62
C ARG A 22 -24.53 -35.16 -9.18
N GLY A 23 -23.87 -34.20 -9.82
CA GLY A 23 -22.77 -34.47 -10.75
C GLY A 23 -23.14 -34.15 -12.20
N ARG A 24 -23.67 -32.96 -12.44
CA ARG A 24 -23.31 -32.21 -13.64
C ARG A 24 -22.74 -30.91 -13.09
N ASP A 25 -21.42 -30.80 -13.14
CA ASP A 25 -20.72 -29.63 -12.64
C ASP A 25 -21.23 -28.38 -13.34
N ASP A 26 -21.44 -27.33 -12.55
CA ASP A 26 -21.78 -25.99 -13.02
C ASP A 26 -20.53 -25.33 -13.61
N PHE A 27 -20.00 -25.93 -14.68
CA PHE A 27 -19.09 -25.25 -15.58
C PHE A 27 -19.91 -24.19 -16.31
N GLY A 28 -20.00 -23.02 -15.66
CA GLY A 28 -20.64 -21.83 -16.22
C GLY A 28 -20.14 -21.60 -17.64
N ASN A 29 -21.09 -21.26 -18.50
CA ASN A 29 -20.95 -21.15 -19.95
C ASN A 29 -19.71 -20.33 -20.35
N GLU A 30 -18.56 -21.00 -20.59
CA GLU A 30 -17.37 -20.30 -21.11
C GLU A 30 -17.75 -19.69 -22.47
N PRO A 31 -17.51 -18.39 -22.70
CA PRO A 31 -17.97 -17.71 -23.90
C PRO A 31 -17.35 -18.36 -25.14
N GLN A 32 -18.18 -19.01 -25.95
CA GLN A 32 -17.74 -19.67 -27.18
C GLN A 32 -17.39 -18.61 -28.22
N VAL A 33 -16.13 -18.62 -28.65
CA VAL A 33 -15.60 -17.75 -29.70
C VAL A 33 -15.71 -18.49 -31.03
N SER A 34 -16.38 -17.88 -31.99
CA SER A 34 -16.49 -18.30 -33.39
C SER A 34 -15.35 -17.70 -34.22
N GLU A 35 -14.98 -18.30 -35.36
CA GLU A 35 -13.93 -17.75 -36.23
C GLU A 35 -14.28 -16.34 -36.78
N ASP A 36 -15.57 -16.02 -36.90
CA ASP A 36 -16.06 -14.70 -37.33
C ASP A 36 -16.08 -13.64 -36.21
N ASP A 37 -15.71 -13.98 -34.97
CA ASP A 37 -15.83 -13.06 -33.84
C ASP A 37 -14.66 -12.07 -33.75
N VAL A 38 -14.97 -10.78 -33.87
CA VAL A 38 -13.98 -9.70 -33.67
C VAL A 38 -13.59 -9.63 -32.18
N LEU A 39 -12.30 -9.83 -31.91
CA LEU A 39 -11.71 -9.76 -30.58
C LEU A 39 -11.09 -8.38 -30.33
N ILE A 40 -11.55 -7.71 -29.29
CA ILE A 40 -11.03 -6.41 -28.84
C ILE A 40 -10.05 -6.69 -27.67
N PRO A 41 -8.78 -6.25 -27.75
CA PRO A 41 -7.83 -6.43 -26.66
C PRO A 41 -8.22 -5.60 -25.43
N VAL A 42 -7.99 -6.15 -24.25
CA VAL A 42 -8.18 -5.47 -22.96
C VAL A 42 -6.98 -5.68 -22.04
N ALA A 43 -6.67 -4.66 -21.24
CA ALA A 43 -5.73 -4.72 -20.14
C ALA A 43 -6.35 -4.02 -18.91
N GLY A 44 -5.95 -4.44 -17.71
CA GLY A 44 -6.39 -3.81 -16.47
C GLY A 44 -6.08 -4.64 -15.23
N ILE A 45 -6.60 -4.22 -14.08
CA ILE A 45 -6.32 -4.88 -12.79
C ILE A 45 -7.54 -5.71 -12.36
N LEU A 46 -7.32 -6.99 -12.07
CA LEU A 46 -8.37 -7.90 -11.62
C LEU A 46 -8.79 -7.56 -10.18
N ASP A 47 -10.05 -7.16 -10.02
CA ASP A 47 -10.73 -7.03 -8.75
C ASP A 47 -11.70 -8.21 -8.57
N ILE A 48 -11.49 -8.98 -7.50
CA ILE A 48 -12.32 -10.14 -7.15
C ILE A 48 -13.18 -9.76 -5.97
N LEU A 49 -14.49 -9.89 -6.14
CA LEU A 49 -15.53 -9.67 -5.14
C LEU A 49 -16.24 -11.01 -4.85
N ASP A 50 -17.10 -11.05 -3.84
CA ASP A 50 -17.61 -12.31 -3.26
C ASP A 50 -18.20 -13.31 -4.27
N ASN A 51 -18.93 -12.80 -5.28
CA ASN A 51 -19.68 -13.61 -6.24
C ASN A 51 -19.29 -13.37 -7.71
N TYR A 52 -18.37 -12.45 -7.99
CA TYR A 52 -17.99 -12.06 -9.36
C TYR A 52 -16.62 -11.37 -9.37
N ALA A 53 -15.98 -11.30 -10.54
CA ALA A 53 -14.73 -10.57 -10.73
C ALA A 53 -14.80 -9.65 -11.96
N PHE A 54 -14.06 -8.55 -11.90
CA PHE A 54 -13.95 -7.57 -12.98
C PHE A 54 -12.48 -7.20 -13.21
N ILE A 55 -12.08 -7.06 -14.47
CA ILE A 55 -10.85 -6.35 -14.84
C ILE A 55 -11.20 -4.86 -14.88
N ARG A 56 -10.61 -4.09 -13.96
CA ARG A 56 -10.71 -2.63 -13.90
C ARG A 56 -9.85 -2.03 -15.01
N THR A 57 -10.51 -1.46 -16.02
CA THR A 57 -9.83 -0.97 -17.25
C THR A 57 -9.42 0.50 -17.18
N SER A 58 -10.08 1.28 -16.32
CA SER A 58 -9.90 2.74 -16.19
C SER A 58 -9.12 3.15 -14.93
N GLY A 59 -8.45 2.21 -14.25
CA GLY A 59 -7.71 2.44 -13.01
C GLY A 59 -8.14 1.48 -11.91
N TYR A 60 -8.34 2.00 -10.69
CA TYR A 60 -8.60 1.20 -9.48
C TYR A 60 -10.05 1.23 -8.99
N LEU A 61 -10.91 2.00 -9.65
CA LEU A 61 -12.35 2.11 -9.35
C LEU A 61 -13.21 1.42 -10.42
N PRO A 62 -14.45 1.02 -10.09
CA PRO A 62 -15.39 0.48 -11.07
C PRO A 62 -15.63 1.44 -12.25
N GLY A 63 -15.40 0.95 -13.47
CA GLY A 63 -15.59 1.69 -14.72
C GLY A 63 -16.74 1.13 -15.58
N PRO A 64 -17.32 1.93 -16.49
CA PRO A 64 -18.35 1.46 -17.42
C PRO A 64 -17.81 0.47 -18.48
N ASN A 65 -16.49 0.45 -18.68
CA ASN A 65 -15.80 -0.41 -19.64
C ASN A 65 -15.15 -1.65 -18.98
N ASP A 66 -15.40 -1.88 -17.68
CA ASP A 66 -14.84 -3.03 -16.96
C ASP A 66 -15.28 -4.35 -17.58
N VAL A 67 -14.36 -5.32 -17.59
CA VAL A 67 -14.57 -6.62 -18.23
C VAL A 67 -14.89 -7.67 -17.19
N TYR A 68 -16.03 -8.33 -17.33
CA TYR A 68 -16.45 -9.42 -16.47
C TYR A 68 -15.55 -10.64 -16.64
N VAL A 69 -15.13 -11.24 -15.53
CA VAL A 69 -14.38 -12.50 -15.51
C VAL A 69 -15.15 -13.49 -14.65
N SER A 70 -15.42 -14.68 -15.19
CA SER A 70 -16.13 -15.71 -14.43
C SER A 70 -15.26 -16.28 -13.31
N LEU A 71 -15.87 -16.64 -12.18
CA LEU A 71 -15.13 -17.30 -11.09
C LEU A 71 -14.55 -18.65 -11.52
N ALA A 72 -15.10 -19.27 -12.57
CA ALA A 72 -14.51 -20.44 -13.22
C ALA A 72 -13.16 -20.09 -13.89
N GLN A 73 -13.09 -19.02 -14.67
CA GLN A 73 -11.84 -18.53 -15.28
C GLN A 73 -10.81 -18.09 -14.22
N VAL A 74 -11.24 -17.43 -13.15
CA VAL A 74 -10.37 -17.07 -12.00
C VAL A 74 -9.73 -18.30 -11.40
N ARG A 75 -10.52 -19.32 -11.04
CA ARG A 75 -10.04 -20.58 -10.45
C ARG A 75 -9.18 -21.38 -11.44
N LYS A 76 -9.61 -21.49 -12.70
CA LYS A 76 -8.90 -22.20 -13.78
C LYS A 76 -7.51 -21.62 -14.00
N ASN A 77 -7.34 -20.31 -13.98
CA ASN A 77 -6.05 -19.68 -14.26
C ASN A 77 -5.25 -19.28 -13.00
N GLY A 78 -5.75 -19.59 -11.80
CA GLY A 78 -5.06 -19.27 -10.54
C GLY A 78 -4.94 -17.76 -10.26
N LEU A 79 -5.90 -16.97 -10.76
CA LEU A 79 -5.89 -15.52 -10.65
C LEU A 79 -6.23 -15.06 -9.23
N ARG A 80 -5.68 -13.92 -8.83
CA ARG A 80 -5.81 -13.29 -7.50
C ARG A 80 -6.17 -11.81 -7.68
N LYS A 81 -6.84 -11.21 -6.69
CA LYS A 81 -7.10 -9.76 -6.67
C LYS A 81 -5.77 -9.00 -6.81
N GLY A 82 -5.78 -7.90 -7.57
CA GLY A 82 -4.58 -7.11 -7.88
C GLY A 82 -3.73 -7.62 -9.06
N ASP A 83 -4.08 -8.75 -9.70
CA ASP A 83 -3.36 -9.20 -10.89
C ASP A 83 -3.58 -8.25 -12.05
N HIS A 84 -2.50 -7.81 -12.71
CA HIS A 84 -2.61 -7.12 -13.98
C HIS A 84 -2.85 -8.15 -15.09
N VAL A 85 -4.03 -8.13 -15.68
CA VAL A 85 -4.48 -9.10 -16.67
C VAL A 85 -4.54 -8.44 -18.04
N THR A 86 -4.02 -9.13 -19.06
CA THR A 86 -4.27 -8.80 -20.46
C THR A 86 -4.99 -9.95 -21.16
N GLY A 87 -5.80 -9.63 -22.15
CA GLY A 87 -6.61 -10.62 -22.86
C GLY A 87 -7.47 -9.97 -23.94
N ALA A 88 -8.55 -10.65 -24.32
CA ALA A 88 -9.52 -10.13 -25.27
C ALA A 88 -10.97 -10.34 -24.82
N VAL A 89 -11.83 -9.41 -25.23
CA VAL A 89 -13.29 -9.54 -25.18
C VAL A 89 -13.85 -9.70 -26.58
N ARG A 90 -14.98 -10.38 -26.72
CA ARG A 90 -15.72 -10.45 -27.98
C ARG A 90 -16.52 -9.17 -28.19
N GLN A 91 -16.43 -8.58 -29.38
CA GLN A 91 -17.32 -7.49 -29.78
C GLN A 91 -18.76 -8.03 -29.92
N PRO A 92 -19.79 -7.39 -29.29
CA PRO A 92 -21.18 -7.80 -29.46
C PRO A 92 -21.59 -7.76 -30.93
N ARG A 93 -22.26 -8.80 -31.43
CA ARG A 93 -22.74 -8.85 -32.82
C ARG A 93 -23.93 -7.89 -33.01
N GLU A 94 -24.14 -7.42 -34.25
CA GLU A 94 -25.24 -6.50 -34.55
C GLU A 94 -26.59 -7.19 -34.29
N GLY A 95 -27.45 -6.56 -33.47
CA GLY A 95 -28.71 -7.15 -32.99
C GLY A 95 -28.60 -8.05 -31.75
N GLU A 96 -27.40 -8.34 -31.25
CA GLU A 96 -27.21 -9.08 -30.00
C GLU A 96 -27.56 -8.21 -28.78
N ARG A 97 -28.15 -8.79 -27.74
CA ARG A 97 -28.50 -8.03 -26.52
C ARG A 97 -27.22 -7.60 -25.82
N ARG A 98 -26.87 -6.32 -25.95
CA ARG A 98 -25.72 -5.71 -25.28
C ARG A 98 -25.79 -5.94 -23.77
N GLU A 99 -24.94 -6.83 -23.27
CA GLU A 99 -24.78 -7.05 -21.83
C GLU A 99 -24.20 -5.79 -21.17
N LYS A 100 -24.41 -5.64 -19.86
CA LYS A 100 -23.97 -4.43 -19.12
C LYS A 100 -22.45 -4.28 -19.13
N PHE A 101 -21.73 -5.39 -19.20
CA PHE A 101 -20.27 -5.48 -19.25
C PHE A 101 -19.89 -6.58 -20.23
N ASN A 102 -18.76 -6.43 -20.94
CA ASN A 102 -18.26 -7.47 -21.83
C ASN A 102 -17.58 -8.58 -21.00
N ALA A 103 -17.71 -9.84 -21.40
CA ALA A 103 -17.01 -10.95 -20.78
C ALA A 103 -15.61 -11.17 -21.38
N LEU A 104 -14.62 -11.52 -20.55
CA LEU A 104 -13.31 -11.97 -20.99
C LEU A 104 -13.45 -13.30 -21.74
N VAL A 105 -13.02 -13.36 -23.00
CA VAL A 105 -13.10 -14.59 -23.82
C VAL A 105 -11.75 -15.27 -23.99
N ARG A 106 -10.65 -14.51 -23.98
CA ARG A 106 -9.28 -15.03 -24.04
C ARG A 106 -8.41 -14.32 -23.00
N LEU A 107 -7.55 -15.09 -22.34
CA LEU A 107 -6.58 -14.60 -21.36
C LEU A 107 -5.19 -14.72 -21.98
N ASP A 108 -4.49 -13.59 -22.15
CA ASP A 108 -3.24 -13.52 -22.90
C ASP A 108 -2.02 -13.44 -21.98
N SER A 109 -2.10 -12.66 -20.88
CA SER A 109 -1.05 -12.65 -19.86
C SER A 109 -1.56 -12.30 -18.45
N VAL A 110 -0.80 -12.70 -17.44
CA VAL A 110 -1.02 -12.38 -16.03
C VAL A 110 0.30 -11.82 -15.47
N ASN A 111 0.28 -10.55 -15.08
CA ASN A 111 1.45 -9.77 -14.64
C ASN A 111 2.64 -9.82 -15.63
N GLY A 112 2.34 -9.81 -16.94
CA GLY A 112 3.36 -9.87 -18.00
C GLY A 112 3.88 -11.27 -18.33
N MET A 113 3.41 -12.31 -17.64
CA MET A 113 3.78 -13.70 -17.90
C MET A 113 2.65 -14.50 -18.54
N ALA A 114 2.97 -15.63 -19.17
CA ALA A 114 1.99 -16.56 -19.71
C ALA A 114 1.05 -17.08 -18.59
N PRO A 115 -0.27 -17.23 -18.83
CA PRO A 115 -1.23 -17.59 -17.77
C PRO A 115 -0.91 -18.89 -17.03
N GLU A 116 -0.28 -19.85 -17.70
CA GLU A 116 0.09 -21.15 -17.14
C GLU A 116 1.14 -21.05 -16.01
N THR A 117 2.08 -20.11 -16.10
CA THR A 117 3.12 -19.92 -15.06
C THR A 117 2.56 -19.25 -13.80
N GLY A 118 1.48 -18.49 -13.93
CA GLY A 118 0.84 -17.76 -12.82
C GLY A 118 0.33 -18.63 -11.68
N ARG A 119 0.10 -19.93 -11.92
CA ARG A 119 -0.33 -20.91 -10.90
C ARG A 119 0.78 -21.28 -9.90
N GLY A 120 2.05 -21.20 -10.28
CA GLY A 120 3.18 -21.69 -9.48
C GLY A 120 3.77 -20.68 -8.48
N ARG A 121 3.44 -19.39 -8.60
CA ARG A 121 4.03 -18.32 -7.76
C ARG A 121 3.60 -18.44 -6.29
N PRO A 122 4.48 -18.13 -5.33
CA PRO A 122 4.16 -18.16 -3.90
C PRO A 122 3.00 -17.21 -3.55
N GLU A 123 2.37 -17.44 -2.41
CA GLU A 123 1.39 -16.51 -1.84
C GLU A 123 2.10 -15.55 -0.88
N PHE A 124 1.85 -14.25 -1.00
CA PHE A 124 2.48 -13.21 -0.18
C PHE A 124 2.40 -13.48 1.34
N GLY A 125 1.30 -14.08 1.80
CA GLY A 125 1.09 -14.43 3.22
C GLY A 125 1.90 -15.63 3.72
N LYS A 126 2.53 -16.40 2.82
CA LYS A 126 3.38 -17.57 3.14
C LYS A 126 4.88 -17.29 3.04
N LEU A 127 5.26 -16.12 2.52
CA LEU A 127 6.66 -15.69 2.38
C LEU A 127 7.26 -15.29 3.74
N THR A 128 8.52 -15.66 4.01
CA THR A 128 9.21 -15.34 5.27
C THR A 128 9.46 -13.83 5.37
N PRO A 129 8.92 -13.13 6.39
CA PRO A 129 9.20 -11.72 6.59
C PRO A 129 10.53 -11.50 7.30
N LEU A 130 11.37 -10.62 6.75
CA LEU A 130 12.62 -10.16 7.36
C LEU A 130 12.54 -8.68 7.75
N TYR A 131 13.50 -8.24 8.57
CA TYR A 131 13.80 -6.81 8.67
C TYR A 131 14.34 -6.30 7.31
N PRO A 132 14.17 -5.00 7.01
CA PRO A 132 14.86 -4.37 5.88
C PRO A 132 16.37 -4.56 5.98
N GLN A 133 16.98 -5.05 4.91
CA GLN A 133 18.43 -5.31 4.82
C GLN A 133 19.09 -4.30 3.88
N ASP A 134 18.49 -4.05 2.72
CA ASP A 134 18.97 -3.06 1.77
C ASP A 134 18.40 -1.67 2.05
N ARG A 135 19.24 -0.64 1.99
CA ARG A 135 18.86 0.77 2.20
C ARG A 135 18.38 1.44 0.91
N LEU A 136 17.21 2.06 0.95
CA LEU A 136 16.73 3.02 -0.05
C LEU A 136 17.36 4.39 0.24
N ARG A 137 18.54 4.64 -0.33
CA ARG A 137 19.26 5.92 -0.17
C ARG A 137 18.50 7.04 -0.88
N LEU A 138 18.20 8.12 -0.17
CA LEU A 138 17.38 9.24 -0.67
C LEU A 138 18.21 10.47 -1.09
N GLU A 139 19.45 10.59 -0.61
CA GLU A 139 20.41 11.59 -1.06
C GLU A 139 20.57 11.57 -2.59
N THR A 140 20.42 12.72 -3.24
CA THR A 140 20.53 12.85 -4.70
C THR A 140 21.53 13.93 -5.08
N GLU A 141 21.13 15.20 -5.03
CA GLU A 141 21.98 16.36 -5.29
C GLU A 141 22.30 17.11 -4.00
N ALA A 142 23.41 17.86 -3.99
CA ALA A 142 23.89 18.58 -2.80
C ALA A 142 22.83 19.48 -2.14
N GLY A 143 21.97 20.12 -2.96
CA GLY A 143 20.87 20.97 -2.51
C GLY A 143 19.63 20.21 -2.00
N GLY A 144 19.58 18.89 -2.14
CA GLY A 144 18.51 18.01 -1.66
C GLY A 144 18.54 17.80 -0.14
N LEU A 145 18.55 18.89 0.64
CA LEU A 145 18.71 18.85 2.10
C LEU A 145 17.64 17.99 2.77
N THR A 146 16.39 18.02 2.30
CA THR A 146 15.30 17.17 2.81
C THR A 146 15.65 15.68 2.80
N THR A 147 16.07 15.15 1.66
CA THR A 147 16.34 13.70 1.55
C THR A 147 17.63 13.32 2.25
N ARG A 148 18.65 14.18 2.17
CA ARG A 148 19.89 14.06 2.93
C ARG A 148 19.66 14.01 4.45
N ILE A 149 18.74 14.81 4.99
CA ILE A 149 18.39 14.81 6.43
C ILE A 149 17.68 13.51 6.81
N ILE A 150 16.69 13.07 6.02
CA ILE A 150 15.98 11.81 6.26
C ILE A 150 16.96 10.63 6.30
N ASP A 151 17.92 10.59 5.36
CA ASP A 151 18.98 9.58 5.32
C ASP A 151 19.86 9.51 6.59
N LEU A 152 19.91 10.56 7.40
CA LEU A 152 20.68 10.63 8.64
C LEU A 152 19.84 10.37 9.90
N VAL A 153 18.57 10.81 9.91
CA VAL A 153 17.70 10.73 11.11
C VAL A 153 16.76 9.53 11.08
N ALA A 154 16.29 9.10 9.91
CA ALA A 154 15.32 8.02 9.75
C ALA A 154 15.58 7.26 8.42
N PRO A 155 16.70 6.51 8.32
CA PRO A 155 17.08 5.80 7.11
C PRO A 155 16.02 4.78 6.69
N ILE A 156 15.69 4.73 5.40
CA ILE A 156 14.61 3.89 4.88
C ILE A 156 15.20 2.64 4.23
N GLY A 157 14.68 1.46 4.54
CA GLY A 157 15.04 0.21 3.89
C GLY A 157 14.00 -0.33 2.89
N LYS A 158 14.42 -1.29 2.07
CA LYS A 158 13.56 -2.16 1.28
C LYS A 158 12.73 -3.05 2.23
N GLY A 159 11.41 -2.86 2.22
CA GLY A 159 10.49 -3.48 3.18
C GLY A 159 10.12 -2.63 4.40
N GLN A 160 10.50 -1.34 4.45
CA GLN A 160 10.22 -0.47 5.60
C GLN A 160 8.71 -0.23 5.79
N ARG A 161 8.29 -0.08 7.06
CA ARG A 161 6.94 0.33 7.45
C ARG A 161 7.01 1.67 8.18
N GLY A 162 7.10 2.75 7.40
CA GLY A 162 7.36 4.10 7.90
C GLY A 162 6.09 4.95 8.09
N LEU A 163 6.07 5.76 9.14
CA LEU A 163 5.09 6.82 9.35
C LEU A 163 5.74 8.20 9.20
N ILE A 164 5.18 9.05 8.35
CA ILE A 164 5.51 10.48 8.28
C ILE A 164 4.48 11.22 9.12
N VAL A 165 4.84 11.51 10.38
CA VAL A 165 3.96 12.06 11.40
C VAL A 165 3.91 13.58 11.26
N ALA A 166 2.84 14.09 10.68
CA ALA A 166 2.77 15.45 10.16
C ALA A 166 1.53 16.21 10.66
N PRO A 167 1.70 17.26 11.48
CA PRO A 167 0.66 18.27 11.68
C PRO A 167 0.28 18.93 10.35
N PRO A 168 -0.98 19.40 10.18
CA PRO A 168 -1.38 20.19 9.01
C PRO A 168 -0.41 21.36 8.71
N LYS A 169 -0.17 21.61 7.43
CA LYS A 169 0.70 22.68 6.87
C LYS A 169 2.21 22.57 7.16
N THR A 170 2.72 21.42 7.62
CA THR A 170 4.16 21.21 7.89
C THR A 170 5.02 20.82 6.67
N GLY A 171 4.45 20.75 5.47
CA GLY A 171 5.18 20.36 4.26
C GLY A 171 5.18 18.86 3.93
N LYS A 172 4.27 18.08 4.55
CA LYS A 172 3.93 16.68 4.23
C LYS A 172 4.13 16.31 2.74
N THR A 173 3.45 17.02 1.85
CA THR A 173 3.44 16.76 0.40
C THR A 173 4.82 16.97 -0.24
N MET A 174 5.56 18.01 0.17
CA MET A 174 6.93 18.26 -0.32
C MET A 174 7.89 17.13 0.09
N ILE A 175 7.73 16.58 1.30
CA ILE A 175 8.54 15.44 1.76
C ILE A 175 8.18 14.17 0.99
N MET A 176 6.89 13.89 0.77
CA MET A 176 6.44 12.76 -0.04
C MET A 176 6.98 12.83 -1.48
N GLN A 177 6.92 14.00 -2.12
CA GLN A 177 7.49 14.24 -3.45
C GLN A 177 9.03 14.11 -3.48
N ALA A 178 9.72 14.59 -2.44
CA ALA A 178 11.16 14.46 -2.33
C ALA A 178 11.62 13.00 -2.19
N ILE A 179 10.92 12.21 -1.37
CA ILE A 179 11.14 10.76 -1.22
C ILE A 179 10.85 10.05 -2.55
N ALA A 180 9.69 10.32 -3.18
CA ALA A 180 9.28 9.74 -4.45
C ALA A 180 10.34 9.94 -5.54
N ASN A 181 10.75 11.19 -5.77
CA ASN A 181 11.73 11.54 -6.80
C ASN A 181 13.14 11.02 -6.50
N ALA A 182 13.51 10.89 -5.23
CA ALA A 182 14.76 10.24 -4.84
C ALA A 182 14.74 8.74 -5.15
N ILE A 183 13.64 8.04 -4.84
CA ILE A 183 13.48 6.61 -5.14
C ILE A 183 13.52 6.38 -6.65
N THR A 184 12.74 7.12 -7.47
CA THR A 184 12.79 6.94 -8.93
C THR A 184 14.16 7.25 -9.56
N ARG A 185 15.01 8.04 -8.89
CA ARG A 185 16.37 8.38 -9.36
C ARG A 185 17.42 7.36 -8.91
N ASN A 186 17.38 6.96 -7.65
CA ASN A 186 18.43 6.17 -7.00
C ASN A 186 18.12 4.66 -7.01
N SER A 187 16.84 4.29 -7.05
CA SER A 187 16.34 2.92 -7.08
C SER A 187 15.28 2.74 -8.18
N PRO A 188 15.65 2.95 -9.47
CA PRO A 188 14.72 2.85 -10.60
C PRO A 188 14.18 1.42 -10.83
N GLU A 189 14.73 0.40 -10.16
CA GLU A 189 14.21 -0.96 -10.13
C GLU A 189 12.97 -1.12 -9.23
N CYS A 190 12.74 -0.18 -8.29
CA CYS A 190 11.57 -0.21 -7.42
C CYS A 190 10.31 0.27 -8.14
N HIS A 191 9.24 -0.52 -8.08
CA HIS A 191 7.92 -0.11 -8.56
C HIS A 191 7.29 0.87 -7.58
N LEU A 192 7.34 2.17 -7.92
CA LEU A 192 6.79 3.25 -7.10
C LEU A 192 5.29 3.43 -7.35
N MET A 193 4.49 3.25 -6.31
CA MET A 193 3.05 3.50 -6.28
C MET A 193 2.75 4.63 -5.29
N VAL A 194 1.93 5.61 -5.69
CA VAL A 194 1.46 6.69 -4.81
C VAL A 194 -0.04 6.58 -4.66
N VAL A 195 -0.52 6.30 -3.45
CA VAL A 195 -1.94 6.10 -3.14
C VAL A 195 -2.46 7.31 -2.37
N LEU A 196 -3.37 8.07 -2.99
CA LEU A 196 -3.97 9.29 -2.44
C LEU A 196 -5.44 9.04 -2.14
N VAL A 197 -5.86 9.22 -0.88
CA VAL A 197 -7.25 8.94 -0.43
C VAL A 197 -7.81 10.13 0.34
N ASP A 198 -9.04 10.55 -0.01
CA ASP A 198 -9.73 11.70 0.59
C ASP A 198 -8.89 13.00 0.51
N GLU A 199 -8.08 13.13 -0.56
CA GLU A 199 -7.24 14.31 -0.78
C GLU A 199 -7.75 15.16 -1.95
N ARG A 200 -7.22 16.37 -2.08
CA ARG A 200 -7.75 17.39 -3.01
C ARG A 200 -7.36 17.14 -4.47
N PRO A 201 -8.25 17.39 -5.46
CA PRO A 201 -7.93 17.23 -6.88
C PRO A 201 -6.69 17.99 -7.34
N GLU A 202 -6.43 19.19 -6.80
CA GLU A 202 -5.23 19.96 -7.11
C GLU A 202 -3.94 19.29 -6.58
N GLU A 203 -3.98 18.68 -5.40
CA GLU A 203 -2.84 17.95 -4.81
C GLU A 203 -2.58 16.62 -5.55
N VAL A 204 -3.65 15.94 -6.00
CA VAL A 204 -3.55 14.76 -6.88
C VAL A 204 -2.90 15.14 -8.22
N THR A 205 -3.34 16.25 -8.82
CA THR A 205 -2.80 16.73 -10.11
C THR A 205 -1.33 17.13 -9.99
N ASP A 206 -0.94 17.79 -8.89
CA ASP A 206 0.45 18.13 -8.61
C ASP A 206 1.32 16.87 -8.45
N MET A 207 0.86 15.88 -7.67
CA MET A 207 1.57 14.60 -7.51
C MET A 207 1.75 13.87 -8.84
N GLN A 208 0.71 13.82 -9.69
CA GLN A 208 0.77 13.21 -11.04
C GLN A 208 1.77 13.86 -11.98
N ARG A 209 2.04 15.16 -11.81
CA ARG A 209 3.01 15.92 -12.64
C ARG A 209 4.41 15.89 -12.06
N SER A 210 4.53 15.81 -10.75
CA SER A 210 5.79 15.97 -10.01
C SER A 210 6.47 14.63 -9.67
N VAL A 211 5.79 13.48 -9.80
CA VAL A 211 6.34 12.15 -9.48
C VAL A 211 6.28 11.20 -10.68
N LYS A 212 7.40 10.53 -10.94
CA LYS A 212 7.49 9.43 -11.91
C LYS A 212 7.18 8.10 -11.22
N GLY A 213 5.89 7.75 -11.19
CA GLY A 213 5.39 6.50 -10.60
C GLY A 213 3.91 6.28 -10.92
N GLU A 214 3.36 5.18 -10.43
CA GLU A 214 1.94 4.84 -10.57
C GLU A 214 1.12 5.64 -9.54
N VAL A 215 0.48 6.73 -9.96
CA VAL A 215 -0.35 7.56 -9.07
C VAL A 215 -1.82 7.08 -9.11
N ILE A 216 -2.31 6.69 -7.95
CA ILE A 216 -3.59 6.05 -7.70
C ILE A 216 -4.37 6.96 -6.73
N SER A 217 -5.57 7.40 -7.09
CA SER A 217 -6.27 8.42 -6.32
C SER A 217 -7.78 8.20 -6.18
N SER A 218 -8.31 8.51 -4.99
CA SER A 218 -9.74 8.69 -4.73
C SER A 218 -9.90 10.01 -3.96
N THR A 219 -10.39 11.04 -4.66
CA THR A 219 -10.51 12.43 -4.16
C THR A 219 -11.66 12.60 -3.16
N PHE A 220 -11.60 13.62 -2.30
CA PHE A 220 -12.55 13.85 -1.19
C PHE A 220 -14.04 13.99 -1.59
N ASP A 221 -14.34 14.20 -2.87
CA ASP A 221 -15.70 14.30 -3.41
C ASP A 221 -16.36 12.93 -3.63
N ARG A 222 -15.62 11.83 -3.41
CA ARG A 222 -16.09 10.45 -3.53
C ARG A 222 -16.58 9.85 -2.20
N PRO A 223 -17.43 8.80 -2.22
CA PRO A 223 -17.82 8.07 -1.02
C PRO A 223 -16.66 7.39 -0.31
N ALA A 224 -16.82 7.09 0.98
CA ALA A 224 -15.79 6.41 1.78
C ALA A 224 -15.45 5.01 1.23
N GLU A 225 -16.45 4.33 0.66
CA GLU A 225 -16.33 3.02 0.02
C GLU A 225 -15.42 3.03 -1.22
N ASP A 226 -15.38 4.15 -1.97
CA ASP A 226 -14.45 4.32 -3.09
C ASP A 226 -13.00 4.41 -2.57
N HIS A 227 -12.77 5.09 -1.43
CA HIS A 227 -11.43 5.21 -0.84
C HIS A 227 -10.92 3.85 -0.34
N THR A 228 -11.77 3.07 0.35
CA THR A 228 -11.39 1.73 0.82
C THR A 228 -11.16 0.76 -0.33
N THR A 229 -12.02 0.78 -1.35
CA THR A 229 -11.90 -0.07 -2.56
C THR A 229 -10.57 0.19 -3.29
N VAL A 230 -10.21 1.46 -3.48
CA VAL A 230 -8.93 1.84 -4.13
C VAL A 230 -7.73 1.36 -3.32
N ALA A 231 -7.73 1.59 -2.00
CA ALA A 231 -6.63 1.17 -1.14
C ALA A 231 -6.47 -0.37 -1.13
N GLU A 232 -7.56 -1.13 -1.06
CA GLU A 232 -7.53 -2.60 -1.11
C GLU A 232 -6.98 -3.13 -2.43
N LEU A 233 -7.43 -2.59 -3.57
CA LEU A 233 -6.96 -3.06 -4.86
C LEU A 233 -5.49 -2.65 -5.12
N ALA A 234 -5.07 -1.46 -4.66
CA ALA A 234 -3.69 -1.00 -4.71
C ALA A 234 -2.74 -1.88 -3.87
N ILE A 235 -3.11 -2.24 -2.64
CA ILE A 235 -2.25 -3.08 -1.80
C ILE A 235 -2.21 -4.54 -2.27
N GLU A 236 -3.30 -5.07 -2.83
CA GLU A 236 -3.25 -6.38 -3.47
C GLU A 236 -2.38 -6.34 -4.73
N ARG A 237 -2.46 -5.29 -5.56
CA ARG A 237 -1.56 -5.09 -6.72
C ARG A 237 -0.09 -5.10 -6.30
N ALA A 238 0.26 -4.35 -5.24
CA ALA A 238 1.61 -4.32 -4.69
C ALA A 238 2.08 -5.73 -4.26
N LYS A 239 1.24 -6.50 -3.55
CA LYS A 239 1.56 -7.89 -3.18
C LYS A 239 1.77 -8.80 -4.37
N ARG A 240 0.96 -8.67 -5.44
CA ARG A 240 1.14 -9.47 -6.67
C ARG A 240 2.48 -9.21 -7.35
N LEU A 241 3.03 -8.00 -7.26
CA LEU A 241 4.36 -7.66 -7.78
C LEU A 241 5.48 -8.24 -6.89
N VAL A 242 5.35 -8.17 -5.56
CA VAL A 242 6.33 -8.77 -4.63
C VAL A 242 6.38 -10.29 -4.74
N GLU A 243 5.25 -10.95 -5.01
CA GLU A 243 5.19 -12.39 -5.33
C GLU A 243 5.98 -12.78 -6.59
N LEU A 244 6.46 -11.81 -7.38
CA LEU A 244 7.32 -12.00 -8.56
C LEU A 244 8.77 -11.55 -8.33
N GLY A 245 9.13 -11.20 -7.10
CA GLY A 245 10.48 -10.73 -6.76
C GLY A 245 10.72 -9.23 -6.96
N HIS A 246 9.69 -8.43 -7.27
CA HIS A 246 9.86 -6.98 -7.39
C HIS A 246 9.89 -6.28 -6.04
N ASP A 247 10.74 -5.27 -5.91
CA ASP A 247 10.65 -4.26 -4.85
C ASP A 247 9.54 -3.26 -5.18
N VAL A 248 8.63 -3.05 -4.24
CA VAL A 248 7.49 -2.14 -4.40
C VAL A 248 7.51 -1.12 -3.27
N VAL A 249 7.39 0.16 -3.61
CA VAL A 249 7.26 1.25 -2.65
C VAL A 249 5.88 1.86 -2.79
N VAL A 250 5.08 1.78 -1.72
CA VAL A 250 3.78 2.44 -1.64
C VAL A 250 3.88 3.69 -0.76
N LEU A 251 3.68 4.85 -1.36
CA LEU A 251 3.54 6.13 -0.67
C LEU A 251 2.05 6.39 -0.44
N LEU A 252 1.57 6.27 0.81
CA LEU A 252 0.16 6.47 1.16
C LEU A 252 -0.06 7.86 1.77
N ASP A 253 -0.95 8.65 1.16
CA ASP A 253 -1.43 9.90 1.71
C ASP A 253 -2.97 9.89 1.88
N SER A 254 -3.54 9.70 3.07
CA SER A 254 -2.90 9.43 4.37
C SER A 254 -3.52 8.23 5.06
N ILE A 255 -2.78 7.59 5.98
CA ILE A 255 -3.32 6.47 6.77
C ILE A 255 -4.40 6.93 7.73
N THR A 256 -4.36 8.19 8.18
CA THR A 256 -5.39 8.80 9.00
C THR A 256 -6.71 8.94 8.24
N ARG A 257 -6.66 9.47 7.00
CA ARG A 257 -7.83 9.54 6.11
C ARG A 257 -8.35 8.15 5.74
N LEU A 258 -7.47 7.18 5.47
CA LEU A 258 -7.87 5.80 5.22
C LEU A 258 -8.59 5.18 6.43
N GLY A 259 -8.08 5.41 7.65
CA GLY A 259 -8.73 4.99 8.89
C GLY A 259 -10.11 5.61 9.09
N ARG A 260 -10.27 6.89 8.76
CA ARG A 260 -11.59 7.57 8.73
C ARG A 260 -12.53 6.94 7.71
N ALA A 261 -12.07 6.66 6.49
CA ALA A 261 -12.89 6.03 5.45
C ALA A 261 -13.39 4.64 5.88
N TYR A 262 -12.53 3.78 6.42
CA TYR A 262 -12.96 2.49 6.97
C TYR A 262 -13.93 2.64 8.15
N ASN A 263 -13.77 3.66 9.01
CA ASN A 263 -14.71 3.90 10.11
C ASN A 263 -16.09 4.39 9.66
N LEU A 264 -16.19 5.03 8.49
CA LEU A 264 -17.45 5.48 7.89
C LEU A 264 -18.13 4.36 7.09
N ALA A 265 -17.35 3.53 6.37
CA ALA A 265 -17.86 2.45 5.54
C ALA A 265 -18.16 1.15 6.32
N ALA A 266 -17.60 0.97 7.53
CA ALA A 266 -17.82 -0.24 8.32
C ALA A 266 -19.23 -0.30 8.94
N PRO A 267 -19.91 -1.46 8.92
CA PRO A 267 -21.10 -1.69 9.74
C PRO A 267 -20.79 -1.52 11.23
N ALA A 268 -21.66 -0.85 11.97
CA ALA A 268 -21.45 -0.59 13.40
C ALA A 268 -21.36 -1.91 14.21
N SER A 269 -20.23 -2.14 14.90
CA SER A 269 -20.00 -3.33 15.73
C SER A 269 -20.70 -3.27 17.10
N GLY A 270 -21.23 -2.10 17.46
CA GLY A 270 -21.75 -1.80 18.80
C GLY A 270 -20.65 -1.54 19.85
N ARG A 271 -19.37 -1.59 19.48
CA ARG A 271 -18.22 -1.31 20.36
C ARG A 271 -17.39 -0.14 19.81
N ILE A 272 -17.68 1.04 20.34
CA ILE A 272 -17.04 2.30 19.96
C ILE A 272 -15.95 2.62 21.00
N LEU A 273 -14.73 2.85 20.52
CA LEU A 273 -13.57 3.29 21.29
C LEU A 273 -13.64 4.80 21.58
N SER A 274 -12.66 5.32 22.33
CA SER A 274 -12.48 6.77 22.46
C SER A 274 -12.38 7.44 21.08
N GLY A 275 -12.84 8.68 20.97
CA GLY A 275 -12.79 9.44 19.72
C GLY A 275 -13.83 9.03 18.66
N GLY A 276 -14.73 8.07 18.93
CA GLY A 276 -15.79 7.68 17.98
C GLY A 276 -15.36 6.64 16.94
N VAL A 277 -14.25 5.95 17.19
CA VAL A 277 -13.72 4.90 16.31
C VAL A 277 -14.35 3.55 16.66
N ASP A 278 -14.92 2.84 15.69
CA ASP A 278 -15.40 1.47 15.88
C ASP A 278 -14.22 0.51 16.07
N SER A 279 -14.31 -0.37 17.07
CA SER A 279 -13.23 -1.31 17.42
C SER A 279 -12.78 -2.25 16.28
N THR A 280 -13.63 -2.46 15.26
CA THR A 280 -13.33 -3.30 14.09
C THR A 280 -12.82 -2.50 12.88
N ALA A 281 -13.14 -1.20 12.79
CA ALA A 281 -12.81 -0.35 11.64
C ALA A 281 -11.30 -0.20 11.39
N LEU A 282 -10.46 -0.29 12.43
CA LEU A 282 -9.01 -0.19 12.27
C LEU A 282 -8.33 -1.50 11.85
N TYR A 283 -9.04 -2.64 11.81
CA TYR A 283 -8.42 -3.91 11.41
C TYR A 283 -7.98 -3.94 9.92
N PRO A 284 -8.82 -3.55 8.93
CA PRO A 284 -8.38 -3.51 7.53
C PRO A 284 -7.20 -2.56 7.26
N PRO A 285 -7.15 -1.30 7.74
CA PRO A 285 -6.00 -0.43 7.48
C PRO A 285 -4.75 -0.85 8.29
N LYS A 286 -4.89 -1.50 9.46
CA LYS A 286 -3.78 -2.22 10.12
C LYS A 286 -3.23 -3.35 9.26
N LYS A 287 -4.09 -4.11 8.59
CA LYS A 287 -3.68 -5.17 7.65
C LYS A 287 -3.04 -4.60 6.38
N PHE A 288 -3.50 -3.44 5.88
CA PHE A 288 -2.86 -2.69 4.80
C PHE A 288 -1.43 -2.30 5.20
N PHE A 289 -1.27 -1.55 6.30
CA PHE A 289 0.03 -1.05 6.73
C PHE A 289 0.96 -2.18 7.17
N GLY A 290 0.41 -3.19 7.85
CA GLY A 290 1.03 -4.46 8.22
C GLY A 290 1.47 -5.35 7.05
N ALA A 291 1.08 -5.02 5.82
CA ALA A 291 1.56 -5.74 4.63
C ALA A 291 3.05 -5.50 4.42
N ALA A 292 3.58 -4.29 4.66
CA ALA A 292 4.99 -3.95 4.43
C ALA A 292 5.96 -4.95 5.10
N ARG A 293 7.02 -5.35 4.41
CA ARG A 293 8.02 -6.31 4.88
C ARG A 293 9.11 -6.49 3.82
N ASN A 294 10.32 -6.81 4.27
CA ASN A 294 11.30 -7.45 3.41
C ASN A 294 10.97 -8.95 3.32
N ILE A 295 11.30 -9.61 2.21
CA ILE A 295 11.06 -11.05 2.01
C ILE A 295 12.39 -11.77 1.79
N GLU A 296 12.57 -12.89 2.50
CA GLU A 296 13.67 -13.83 2.25
C GLU A 296 13.58 -14.42 0.83
N ASP A 297 14.67 -14.36 0.06
CA ASP A 297 14.77 -14.82 -1.32
C ASP A 297 13.68 -14.26 -2.27
N GLY A 298 13.20 -13.05 -2.02
CA GLY A 298 12.16 -12.38 -2.80
C GLY A 298 12.34 -10.87 -2.94
N GLY A 299 11.29 -10.17 -3.35
CA GLY A 299 11.24 -8.71 -3.38
C GLY A 299 10.68 -8.13 -2.09
N SER A 300 10.72 -6.81 -1.92
CA SER A 300 10.23 -6.15 -0.72
C SER A 300 8.94 -5.34 -0.94
N LEU A 301 8.14 -5.18 0.11
CA LEU A 301 7.03 -4.21 0.16
C LEU A 301 7.37 -3.11 1.16
N THR A 302 7.80 -1.95 0.69
CA THR A 302 7.93 -0.73 1.50
C THR A 302 6.60 0.01 1.51
N ILE A 303 6.14 0.44 2.69
CA ILE A 303 5.00 1.37 2.81
C ILE A 303 5.44 2.55 3.67
N LEU A 304 5.39 3.75 3.09
CA LEU A 304 5.57 5.02 3.80
C LEU A 304 4.22 5.74 3.80
N ALA A 305 3.62 5.90 4.97
CA ALA A 305 2.31 6.50 5.10
C ALA A 305 2.37 7.79 5.91
N THR A 306 1.71 8.84 5.43
CA THR A 306 1.55 10.06 6.23
C THR A 306 0.49 9.82 7.31
N ALA A 307 0.73 10.32 8.52
CA ALA A 307 -0.21 10.30 9.63
C ALA A 307 -0.44 11.73 10.13
N LEU A 308 -1.70 12.15 10.13
CA LEU A 308 -2.09 13.48 10.61
C LEU A 308 -2.18 13.48 12.14
N VAL A 309 -1.51 14.44 12.77
CA VAL A 309 -1.54 14.68 14.22
C VAL A 309 -1.86 16.15 14.51
N GLU A 310 -2.14 16.49 15.77
CA GLU A 310 -2.48 17.86 16.20
C GLU A 310 -3.64 18.50 15.40
N THR A 311 -4.59 17.69 14.94
CA THR A 311 -5.77 18.13 14.17
C THR A 311 -6.90 18.68 15.06
N GLY A 312 -6.80 18.47 16.37
CA GLY A 312 -7.88 18.71 17.34
C GLY A 312 -8.94 17.60 17.38
N SER A 313 -8.77 16.51 16.61
CA SER A 313 -9.70 15.38 16.58
C SER A 313 -9.16 14.19 17.38
N ARG A 314 -9.85 13.83 18.46
CA ARG A 314 -9.57 12.60 19.24
C ARG A 314 -9.61 11.32 18.39
N MET A 315 -10.36 11.35 17.28
CA MET A 315 -10.39 10.26 16.31
C MET A 315 -9.00 10.04 15.67
N ASP A 316 -8.32 11.12 15.28
CA ASP A 316 -6.99 11.05 14.66
C ASP A 316 -5.92 10.63 15.67
N GLU A 317 -6.03 11.10 16.92
CA GLU A 317 -5.14 10.70 18.02
C GLU A 317 -5.21 9.19 18.26
N VAL A 318 -6.42 8.62 18.34
CA VAL A 318 -6.62 7.16 18.50
C VAL A 318 -6.15 6.39 17.27
N ILE A 319 -6.43 6.88 16.06
CA ILE A 319 -5.92 6.29 14.82
C ILE A 319 -4.39 6.27 14.81
N PHE A 320 -3.74 7.38 15.17
CA PHE A 320 -2.29 7.51 15.15
C PHE A 320 -1.60 6.53 16.11
N GLU A 321 -2.02 6.46 17.37
CA GLU A 321 -1.40 5.55 18.36
C GLU A 321 -1.54 4.08 17.95
N GLU A 322 -2.66 3.70 17.33
CA GLU A 322 -2.90 2.35 16.82
C GLU A 322 -2.00 1.97 15.62
N PHE A 323 -1.53 2.96 14.85
CA PHE A 323 -0.55 2.75 13.77
C PHE A 323 0.91 2.86 14.23
N LYS A 324 1.19 3.72 15.20
CA LYS A 324 2.52 3.93 15.79
C LYS A 324 3.12 2.62 16.32
N GLY A 325 2.32 1.82 17.04
CA GLY A 325 2.73 0.49 17.50
C GLY A 325 3.02 -0.53 16.38
N THR A 326 2.49 -0.29 15.17
CA THR A 326 2.64 -1.17 14.00
C THR A 326 3.87 -0.81 13.14
N GLY A 327 4.27 0.46 13.13
CA GLY A 327 5.40 1.00 12.37
C GLY A 327 6.78 0.58 12.90
N ASN A 328 7.79 0.70 12.03
CA ASN A 328 9.21 0.51 12.40
C ASN A 328 10.14 1.66 11.97
N MET A 329 9.58 2.72 11.37
CA MET A 329 10.24 4.01 11.16
C MET A 329 9.23 5.13 11.44
N GLU A 330 9.69 6.20 12.08
CA GLU A 330 8.89 7.41 12.34
C GLU A 330 9.72 8.63 11.91
N LEU A 331 9.18 9.44 10.98
CA LEU A 331 9.71 10.75 10.60
C LEU A 331 8.70 11.81 11.05
N LYS A 332 9.04 12.57 12.09
CA LYS A 332 8.14 13.54 12.70
C LYS A 332 8.39 14.95 12.17
N LEU A 333 7.32 15.68 11.88
CA LEU A 333 7.37 17.09 11.49
C LEU A 333 6.84 17.99 12.62
N ASP A 334 7.47 19.14 12.85
CA ASP A 334 7.05 20.12 13.86
C ASP A 334 6.41 21.35 13.22
N ARG A 335 5.21 21.68 13.69
CA ARG A 335 4.47 22.90 13.32
C ARG A 335 5.25 24.17 13.64
N LYS A 336 5.99 24.22 14.75
CA LYS A 336 6.75 25.42 15.18
C LYS A 336 7.87 25.76 14.19
N LEU A 337 8.49 24.76 13.56
CA LEU A 337 9.50 24.94 12.52
C LEU A 337 8.85 25.49 11.24
N ALA A 338 7.73 24.90 10.82
CA ALA A 338 6.97 25.34 9.64
C ALA A 338 6.41 26.76 9.78
N ASP A 339 5.89 27.14 10.95
CA ASP A 339 5.40 28.50 11.25
C ASP A 339 6.53 29.55 11.16
N LYS A 340 7.77 29.16 11.52
CA LYS A 340 8.99 29.96 11.36
C LYS A 340 9.60 29.88 9.95
N ARG A 341 8.96 29.16 9.01
CA ARG A 341 9.41 28.90 7.63
C ARG A 341 10.73 28.12 7.53
N ILE A 342 11.07 27.33 8.54
CA ILE A 342 12.23 26.44 8.53
C ILE A 342 11.83 25.15 7.83
N PHE A 343 12.43 24.88 6.67
CA PHE A 343 12.16 23.70 5.86
C PHE A 343 13.45 22.93 5.53
N PRO A 344 13.44 21.58 5.57
CA PRO A 344 12.34 20.72 5.97
C PRO A 344 12.00 20.87 7.47
N ALA A 345 10.72 20.85 7.81
CA ALA A 345 10.23 21.04 9.18
C ALA A 345 10.35 19.74 10.02
N VAL A 346 11.46 19.01 9.87
CA VAL A 346 11.69 17.70 10.52
C VAL A 346 12.20 17.90 11.94
N ASP A 347 11.53 17.25 12.90
CA ASP A 347 11.94 17.16 14.30
C ASP A 347 12.97 16.01 14.41
N VAL A 348 14.26 16.37 14.43
CA VAL A 348 15.38 15.44 14.22
C VAL A 348 15.63 14.48 15.40
N ASP A 349 15.15 14.83 16.59
CA ASP A 349 15.35 14.07 17.82
C ASP A 349 14.40 12.84 17.96
N PRO A 350 13.06 12.99 17.85
CA PRO A 350 12.15 11.85 17.88
C PRO A 350 12.08 11.07 16.55
N SER A 351 12.61 11.61 15.44
CA SER A 351 12.66 10.90 14.16
C SER A 351 13.69 9.77 14.22
N SER A 352 13.27 8.55 13.89
CA SER A 352 14.11 7.35 14.07
C SER A 352 13.69 6.17 13.20
N THR A 353 14.55 5.16 13.12
CA THR A 353 14.25 3.87 12.49
C THR A 353 14.71 2.73 13.39
N ARG A 354 13.82 1.76 13.63
CA ARG A 354 14.17 0.55 14.38
C ARG A 354 15.06 -0.32 13.51
N LYS A 355 16.11 -0.90 14.12
CA LYS A 355 17.09 -1.74 13.43
C LYS A 355 17.91 -1.02 12.34
N GLU A 356 18.15 0.27 12.52
CA GLU A 356 19.03 1.06 11.65
C GLU A 356 20.46 0.51 11.56
N GLU A 357 20.93 -0.26 12.54
CA GLU A 357 22.25 -0.92 12.50
C GLU A 357 22.38 -1.98 11.40
N ILE A 358 21.26 -2.38 10.77
CA ILE A 358 21.25 -3.24 9.58
C ILE A 358 21.41 -2.41 8.29
N LEU A 359 20.93 -1.16 8.29
CA LEU A 359 20.85 -0.29 7.09
C LEU A 359 22.06 0.64 6.93
N LEU A 360 22.84 0.85 7.98
CA LEU A 360 23.99 1.76 8.02
C LEU A 360 25.29 0.97 8.22
N ALA A 361 26.36 1.38 7.54
CA ALA A 361 27.67 0.79 7.78
C ALA A 361 28.14 1.07 9.23
N PRO A 362 28.88 0.17 9.90
CA PRO A 362 29.27 0.36 11.30
C PRO A 362 30.01 1.67 11.59
N GLU A 363 30.84 2.15 10.64
CA GLU A 363 31.52 3.45 10.74
C GLU A 363 30.55 4.63 10.60
N GLU A 364 29.62 4.56 9.65
CA GLU A 364 28.56 5.55 9.42
C GLU A 364 27.67 5.67 10.67
N LEU A 365 27.19 4.53 11.18
CA LEU A 365 26.34 4.42 12.37
C LEU A 365 26.98 5.07 13.59
N ASN A 366 28.27 4.81 13.84
CA ASN A 366 29.00 5.40 14.95
C ASN A 366 29.08 6.94 14.88
N ILE A 367 29.17 7.51 13.67
CA ILE A 367 29.18 8.96 13.47
C ILE A 367 27.75 9.53 13.59
N VAL A 368 26.74 8.84 13.03
CA VAL A 368 25.32 9.22 13.17
C VAL A 368 24.88 9.23 14.63
N TRP A 369 25.31 8.27 15.45
CA TRP A 369 25.03 8.28 16.89
C TRP A 369 25.73 9.41 17.64
N LYS A 370 26.97 9.77 17.27
CA LYS A 370 27.65 10.97 17.80
C LYS A 370 26.87 12.24 17.44
N LEU A 371 26.42 12.35 16.18
CA LEU A 371 25.60 13.47 15.70
C LEU A 371 24.28 13.56 16.49
N ARG A 372 23.53 12.46 16.65
CA ARG A 372 22.28 12.45 17.43
C ARG A 372 22.48 12.91 18.88
N ARG A 373 23.58 12.51 19.54
CA ARG A 373 23.89 12.99 20.91
C ARG A 373 24.12 14.51 20.97
N VAL A 374 24.68 15.10 19.92
CA VAL A 374 24.83 16.57 19.81
C VAL A 374 23.48 17.23 19.54
N LEU A 375 22.65 16.67 18.65
CA LEU A 375 21.33 17.23 18.32
C LEU A 375 20.35 17.15 19.50
N HIS A 376 20.32 16.06 20.26
CA HIS A 376 19.51 15.91 21.48
C HIS A 376 19.91 16.89 22.61
N ALA A 377 21.12 17.46 22.58
CA ALA A 377 21.54 18.47 23.55
C ALA A 377 21.01 19.89 23.24
N LEU A 378 20.34 20.06 22.09
CA LEU A 378 19.78 21.31 21.59
C LEU A 378 18.25 21.25 21.58
N ASP A 379 17.59 22.41 21.51
CA ASP A 379 16.16 22.42 21.16
C ASP A 379 15.94 22.07 19.68
N SER A 380 14.75 21.59 19.32
CA SER A 380 14.44 21.14 17.94
C SER A 380 14.71 22.20 16.86
N GLN A 381 14.61 23.49 17.17
CA GLN A 381 14.93 24.56 16.21
C GLN A 381 16.44 24.71 16.05
N GLN A 382 17.18 24.83 17.16
CA GLN A 382 18.65 24.90 17.13
C GLN A 382 19.26 23.66 16.45
N ALA A 383 18.70 22.48 16.69
CA ALA A 383 19.15 21.22 16.11
C ALA A 383 19.00 21.20 14.58
N ILE A 384 17.84 21.57 14.03
CA ILE A 384 17.62 21.60 12.58
C ILE A 384 18.40 22.74 11.90
N GLU A 385 18.52 23.92 12.54
CA GLU A 385 19.29 25.05 12.02
C GLU A 385 20.79 24.72 11.93
N LEU A 386 21.37 24.16 13.00
CA LEU A 386 22.76 23.68 13.02
C LEU A 386 23.00 22.63 11.93
N LEU A 387 22.09 21.65 11.81
CA LEU A 387 22.18 20.60 10.81
C LEU A 387 22.15 21.18 9.39
N LEU A 388 21.19 22.06 9.09
CA LEU A 388 21.07 22.74 7.81
C LEU A 388 22.32 23.58 7.47
N ASP A 389 22.84 24.36 8.41
CA ASP A 389 23.98 25.24 8.16
C ASP A 389 25.29 24.47 7.93
N LYS A 390 25.47 23.32 8.59
CA LYS A 390 26.61 22.44 8.31
C LYS A 390 26.42 21.63 7.02
N MET A 391 25.21 21.17 6.72
CA MET A 391 24.94 20.42 5.49
C MET A 391 25.02 21.29 4.22
N LYS A 392 24.69 22.58 4.28
CA LYS A 392 24.93 23.55 3.19
C LYS A 392 26.42 23.72 2.84
N GLN A 393 27.33 23.45 3.78
CA GLN A 393 28.79 23.54 3.58
C GLN A 393 29.39 22.29 2.93
N THR A 394 28.58 21.27 2.64
CA THR A 394 29.01 19.97 2.11
C THR A 394 28.14 19.51 0.95
N LYS A 395 28.74 18.81 -0.01
CA LYS A 395 28.04 18.29 -1.20
C LYS A 395 27.36 16.96 -0.95
N SER A 396 27.77 16.21 0.07
CA SER A 396 27.20 14.90 0.40
C SER A 396 27.16 14.61 1.90
N ASN A 397 26.36 13.62 2.28
CA ASN A 397 26.29 13.07 3.64
C ASN A 397 27.59 12.39 4.04
N ALA A 398 28.31 11.77 3.11
CA ALA A 398 29.64 11.21 3.38
C ALA A 398 30.63 12.32 3.78
N GLU A 399 30.68 13.42 3.01
CA GLU A 399 31.53 14.57 3.33
C GLU A 399 31.14 15.22 4.67
N PHE A 400 29.84 15.37 4.92
CA PHE A 400 29.31 15.88 6.18
C PHE A 400 29.71 15.02 7.38
N LEU A 401 29.51 13.70 7.32
CA LEU A 401 29.90 12.78 8.39
C LEU A 401 31.42 12.77 8.61
N MET A 402 32.23 12.89 7.56
CA MET A 402 33.68 13.06 7.68
C MET A 402 34.08 14.36 8.39
N GLN A 403 33.33 15.46 8.23
CA GLN A 403 33.55 16.68 9.01
C GLN A 403 33.18 16.48 10.49
N ILE A 404 32.01 15.91 10.77
CA ILE A 404 31.55 15.62 12.15
C ILE A 404 32.58 14.73 12.88
N ALA A 405 33.06 13.66 12.23
CA ALA A 405 34.05 12.75 12.79
C ALA A 405 35.38 13.42 13.19
N LYS A 406 35.76 14.53 12.52
CA LYS A 406 36.95 15.33 12.87
C LYS A 406 36.68 16.33 13.99
N THR A 407 35.46 16.84 14.09
CA THR A 407 35.10 17.91 15.05
C THR A 407 34.59 17.40 16.40
N THR A 408 34.04 16.18 16.46
CA THR A 408 33.53 15.60 17.72
C THR A 408 34.66 14.83 18.43
N PRO A 409 35.07 15.24 19.65
CA PRO A 409 36.07 14.50 20.41
C PRO A 409 35.64 13.05 20.61
N THR A 410 36.55 12.10 20.37
CA THR A 410 36.36 10.73 20.85
C THR A 410 36.36 10.76 22.38
N PRO A 411 35.35 10.18 23.07
CA PRO A 411 35.41 10.02 24.51
C PRO A 411 36.71 9.30 24.87
N GLY A 412 37.49 9.89 25.78
CA GLY A 412 38.83 9.40 26.09
C GLY A 412 38.80 7.94 26.53
N ASN A 413 39.68 7.13 25.95
CA ASN A 413 39.94 5.76 26.40
C ASN A 413 40.77 5.85 27.71
N ASN A 414 40.09 6.14 28.82
CA ASN A 414 40.68 6.30 30.15
C ASN A 414 40.48 5.03 30.98
N GLY A 415 41.57 4.30 31.22
CA GLY A 415 41.67 3.14 32.12
C GLY A 415 41.37 1.80 31.43
N ASP A 416 42.27 0.81 31.40
CA ASP A 416 43.68 0.76 31.86
C ASP A 416 44.52 -0.04 30.84
#